data_AF-A0A3C1TF10-F1
#
_entry.id   AF-A0A3C1TF10-F1
#
_cell.length_a   1.000
_cell.length_b   1.000
_cell.length_c   1.000
_cell.angle_alpha   90.00
_cell.angle_beta   90.00
_cell.angle_gamma   90.00
#
_symmetry.space_group_name_H-M   'P 1'
#
loop_
_entity.id
_entity.type
_entity.pdbx_description
1 polymer ?
#
loop_
_entity_poly.entity_id
_entity_poly.type
_entity_poly.pdbx_seq_one_letter_code
_entity_poly.pdbx_strand_id
1 'polypeptide(L)'
;MKKIIDYVLGSLYLLYFGLVLVIFHPIQMVCFHLFGRRVHQKSVHVLNGFLLHGLYILGTRLGFQAKATLPTDRPVIFIANHQSMFDIVGMIWFLRKNFPLFVSKKELAKGIPSISYNLQKSGAALIDRQDGKQAIMEIARLAKLIEETKFSAAIFPEGTRSRTGAL
;
A
#
# COMPACT_ATOMS: atom_id res chain seq x y z
N MET A 1 -0.01 -22.69 -26.35
CA MET A 1 0.45 -23.28 -25.07
C MET A 1 0.83 -22.22 -24.03
N LYS A 2 1.82 -21.34 -24.24
CA LYS A 2 2.18 -20.27 -23.27
C LYS A 2 0.98 -19.41 -22.85
N LYS A 3 0.20 -18.90 -23.82
CA LYS A 3 -1.01 -18.11 -23.55
C LYS A 3 -2.05 -18.82 -22.66
N ILE A 4 -2.24 -20.13 -22.82
CA ILE A 4 -3.22 -20.89 -22.02
C ILE A 4 -2.75 -20.99 -20.57
N ILE A 5 -1.46 -21.28 -20.36
CA ILE A 5 -0.85 -21.31 -19.02
C ILE A 5 -0.97 -19.92 -18.37
N ASP A 6 -0.69 -18.85 -19.11
CA ASP A 6 -0.79 -17.48 -18.60
C ASP A 6 -2.22 -17.14 -18.16
N TYR A 7 -3.25 -17.53 -18.92
CA TYR A 7 -4.64 -17.34 -18.52
C TYR A 7 -5.03 -18.15 -17.28
N VAL A 8 -4.55 -19.39 -17.17
CA VAL A 8 -4.82 -20.26 -16.00
C VAL A 8 -4.15 -19.69 -14.76
N LEU A 9 -2.84 -19.41 -14.81
CA LEU A 9 -2.11 -18.83 -13.68
C LEU A 9 -2.64 -17.44 -13.30
N GLY A 10 -3.00 -16.63 -14.30
CA GLY A 10 -3.63 -15.32 -14.07
C GLY A 10 -4.97 -15.44 -13.36
N SER A 11 -5.82 -16.39 -13.75
CA SER A 11 -7.12 -16.63 -13.11
C SER A 11 -6.95 -17.14 -11.67
N LEU A 12 -6.03 -18.07 -11.45
CA LEU A 12 -5.68 -18.56 -10.12
C LEU A 12 -5.16 -17.44 -9.22
N TYR A 13 -4.29 -16.58 -9.77
CA TYR A 13 -3.75 -15.42 -9.05
C TYR A 13 -4.85 -14.42 -8.71
N LEU A 14 -5.76 -14.10 -9.63
CA LEU A 14 -6.86 -13.16 -9.36
C LEU A 14 -7.83 -13.69 -8.30
N LEU A 15 -8.13 -15.00 -8.33
CA LEU A 15 -8.92 -15.65 -7.29
C LEU A 15 -8.22 -15.57 -5.93
N TYR A 16 -6.94 -15.92 -5.88
CA TYR A 16 -6.11 -15.80 -4.68
C TYR A 16 -6.09 -14.36 -4.14
N PHE A 17 -5.84 -13.38 -5.01
CA PHE A 17 -5.79 -11.96 -4.66
C PHE A 17 -7.11 -11.50 -4.05
N GLY A 18 -8.25 -11.83 -4.69
CA GLY A 18 -9.58 -11.51 -4.20
C GLY A 18 -9.88 -12.15 -2.84
N LEU A 19 -9.58 -13.43 -2.67
CA LEU A 19 -9.77 -14.15 -1.40
C LEU A 19 -8.96 -13.53 -0.27
N VAL A 20 -7.69 -13.21 -0.51
CA VAL A 20 -6.83 -12.55 0.47
C VAL A 20 -7.43 -11.20 0.90
N LEU A 21 -7.92 -10.38 -0.03
CA LEU A 21 -8.57 -9.11 0.32
C LEU A 21 -9.83 -9.30 1.17
N VAL A 22 -10.68 -10.27 0.83
CA VAL A 22 -11.92 -10.54 1.56
C VAL A 22 -11.64 -11.09 2.96
N ILE A 23 -10.70 -12.03 3.10
CA ILE A 23 -10.33 -12.63 4.39
C ILE A 23 -9.71 -11.58 5.32
N PHE A 24 -8.82 -10.72 4.80
CA PHE A 24 -8.18 -9.70 5.63
C PHE A 24 -9.09 -8.53 6.00
N HIS A 25 -10.23 -8.35 5.34
CA HIS A 25 -11.12 -7.24 5.65
C HIS A 25 -11.69 -7.31 7.08
N PRO A 26 -12.33 -8.42 7.52
CA PRO A 26 -12.77 -8.56 8.91
C PRO A 26 -11.58 -8.59 9.89
N ILE A 27 -10.44 -9.18 9.52
CA ILE A 27 -9.23 -9.17 10.36
C ILE A 27 -8.79 -7.73 10.63
N GLN A 28 -8.72 -6.90 9.59
CA GLN A 28 -8.38 -5.48 9.74
C GLN A 28 -9.40 -4.74 10.62
N MET A 29 -10.69 -5.01 10.47
CA MET A 29 -11.73 -4.44 11.31
C MET A 29 -11.53 -4.78 12.78
N VAL A 30 -11.35 -6.06 13.09
CA VAL A 30 -11.09 -6.54 14.46
C VAL A 30 -9.82 -5.92 15.01
N CYS A 31 -8.72 -5.92 14.24
CA CYS A 31 -7.46 -5.31 14.65
C CYS A 31 -7.60 -3.83 15.00
N PHE A 32 -8.33 -3.06 14.18
CA PHE A 32 -8.52 -1.63 14.40
C PHE A 32 -9.43 -1.35 15.59
N HIS A 33 -10.59 -2.00 15.67
CA HIS A 33 -11.61 -1.70 16.67
C HIS A 33 -11.25 -2.20 18.08
N LEU A 34 -10.52 -3.32 18.19
CA LEU A 34 -10.14 -3.88 19.49
C LEU A 34 -8.76 -3.43 19.97
N PHE A 35 -7.83 -3.15 19.06
CA PHE A 35 -6.42 -2.93 19.41
C PHE A 35 -5.80 -1.65 18.83
N GLY A 36 -6.56 -0.89 18.06
CA GLY A 36 -6.16 0.41 17.52
C GLY A 36 -5.22 0.36 16.30
N ARG A 37 -4.76 1.56 15.92
CA ARG A 37 -4.07 1.83 14.63
C ARG A 37 -2.80 1.01 14.43
N ARG A 38 -1.95 0.85 15.45
CA ARG A 38 -0.66 0.13 15.29
C ARG A 38 -0.88 -1.35 14.97
N VAL A 39 -1.87 -1.99 15.60
CA VAL A 39 -2.18 -3.40 15.34
C VAL A 39 -2.89 -3.55 14.00
N HIS A 40 -3.79 -2.62 13.64
CA HIS A 40 -4.34 -2.53 12.28
C HIS A 40 -3.25 -2.44 11.20
N GLN A 41 -2.24 -1.58 11.38
CA GLN A 41 -1.16 -1.49 10.40
C GLN A 41 -0.33 -2.78 10.31
N LYS A 42 -0.12 -3.50 11.42
CA LYS A 42 0.52 -4.82 11.38
C LYS A 42 -0.29 -5.83 10.57
N SER A 43 -1.62 -5.85 10.67
CA SER A 43 -2.43 -6.74 9.83
C SER A 43 -2.41 -6.33 8.36
N VAL A 44 -2.32 -5.03 8.06
CA VAL A 44 -2.08 -4.52 6.69
C VAL A 44 -0.70 -4.94 6.16
N HIS A 45 0.34 -4.95 6.99
CA HIS A 45 1.65 -5.47 6.59
C HIS A 45 1.56 -6.94 6.21
N VAL A 46 0.92 -7.76 7.05
CA VAL A 46 0.73 -9.20 6.78
C VAL A 46 -0.07 -9.41 5.50
N LEU A 47 -1.18 -8.68 5.31
CA LEU A 47 -1.95 -8.67 4.08
C LEU A 47 -1.06 -8.43 2.86
N ASN A 48 -0.26 -7.36 2.86
CA ASN A 48 0.60 -7.03 1.73
C ASN A 48 1.73 -8.06 1.54
N GLY A 49 2.17 -8.73 2.59
CA GLY A 49 3.03 -9.91 2.50
C GLY A 49 2.37 -11.03 1.67
N PHE A 50 1.13 -11.40 1.99
CA PHE A 50 0.37 -12.40 1.22
C PHE A 50 0.14 -11.96 -0.23
N LEU A 51 -0.26 -10.71 -0.46
CA LEU A 51 -0.46 -10.17 -1.81
C LEU A 51 0.83 -10.22 -2.64
N LEU A 52 1.97 -9.84 -2.04
CA LEU A 52 3.26 -9.85 -2.73
C LEU A 52 3.71 -11.27 -3.06
N HIS A 53 3.66 -12.21 -2.09
CA HIS A 53 4.11 -13.59 -2.30
C HIS A 53 3.16 -14.37 -3.24
N GLY A 54 1.92 -13.91 -3.41
CA GLY A 54 1.01 -14.42 -4.44
C GLY A 54 1.58 -14.33 -5.86
N LEU A 55 2.51 -13.39 -6.11
CA LEU A 55 3.18 -13.25 -7.41
C LEU A 55 4.00 -14.49 -7.80
N TYR A 56 4.35 -15.36 -6.86
CA TYR A 56 4.98 -16.66 -7.17
C TYR A 56 4.06 -17.59 -7.97
N ILE A 57 2.73 -17.45 -7.85
CA ILE A 57 1.76 -18.18 -8.69
C ILE A 57 1.99 -17.86 -10.18
N LEU A 58 2.38 -16.62 -10.47
CA LEU A 58 2.69 -16.16 -11.82
C LEU A 58 4.14 -16.48 -12.25
N GLY A 59 4.92 -17.18 -11.42
CA GLY A 59 6.34 -17.42 -11.66
C GLY A 59 7.22 -16.18 -11.47
N THR A 60 6.69 -15.09 -10.89
CA THR A 60 7.45 -13.86 -10.64
C THR A 60 8.41 -14.05 -9.48
N ARG A 61 9.68 -13.67 -9.66
CA ARG A 61 10.67 -13.67 -8.57
C ARG A 61 10.68 -12.32 -7.87
N LEU A 62 10.76 -12.35 -6.55
CA LEU A 62 10.80 -11.16 -5.71
C LEU A 62 12.22 -10.91 -5.21
N GLY A 63 12.65 -9.66 -5.27
CA GLY A 63 13.94 -9.23 -4.73
C GLY A 63 13.79 -7.88 -4.03
N PHE A 64 14.47 -7.71 -2.90
CA PHE A 64 14.57 -6.45 -2.19
C PHE A 64 15.99 -6.26 -1.68
N GLN A 65 16.58 -5.13 -2.03
CA GLN A 65 17.92 -4.76 -1.60
C GLN A 65 17.87 -3.39 -0.92
N ALA A 66 18.15 -3.36 0.37
CA ALA A 66 18.37 -2.13 1.10
C ALA A 66 19.86 -1.78 1.07
N LYS A 67 20.20 -0.57 0.62
CA LYS A 67 21.60 -0.08 0.61
C LYS A 67 22.05 0.47 1.96
N ALA A 68 21.11 0.75 2.87
CA ALA A 68 21.38 1.29 4.18
C ALA A 68 20.30 0.86 5.19
N THR A 69 20.66 0.87 6.47
CA THR A 69 19.70 0.72 7.57
C THR A 69 18.88 1.98 7.69
N LEU A 70 17.55 1.85 7.58
CA LEU A 70 16.64 2.98 7.75
C LEU A 70 16.41 3.28 9.24
N PRO A 71 16.38 4.55 9.66
CA PRO A 71 16.01 4.91 11.02
C PRO A 71 14.55 4.50 11.30
N THR A 72 14.26 4.09 12.53
CA THR A 72 12.90 3.66 12.97
C THR A 72 12.41 4.42 14.20
N ASP A 73 13.24 5.34 14.70
CA ASP A 73 13.00 6.22 15.84
C ASP A 73 12.38 7.56 15.44
N ARG A 74 12.34 7.86 14.14
CA ARG A 74 11.81 9.08 13.54
C ARG A 74 11.10 8.80 12.20
N PRO A 75 10.16 9.67 11.78
CA PRO A 75 9.55 9.60 10.45
C PRO A 75 10.58 9.69 9.33
N VAL A 76 10.30 8.97 8.24
CA VAL A 76 11.02 9.08 6.96
C VAL A 76 10.02 9.40 5.86
N ILE A 77 10.44 10.17 4.86
CA ILE A 77 9.66 10.37 3.64
C ILE A 77 10.31 9.54 2.54
N PHE A 78 9.62 8.49 2.10
CA PHE A 78 10.01 7.69 0.95
C PHE A 78 9.51 8.39 -0.32
N ILE A 79 10.44 8.61 -1.24
CA ILE A 79 10.15 9.16 -2.56
C ILE A 79 10.52 8.08 -3.57
N ALA A 80 9.57 7.71 -4.42
CA ALA A 80 9.75 6.70 -5.44
C ALA A 80 9.04 7.10 -6.73
N ASN A 81 9.50 6.53 -7.83
CA ASN A 81 8.76 6.48 -9.08
C ASN A 81 7.56 5.52 -8.97
N HIS A 82 6.54 5.69 -9.83
CA HIS A 82 5.34 4.85 -9.82
C HIS A 82 5.11 4.17 -11.17
N GLN A 83 5.17 2.84 -11.20
CA GLN A 83 4.98 2.02 -12.41
C GLN A 83 3.87 0.99 -12.25
N SER A 84 3.57 0.56 -11.03
CA SER A 84 2.65 -0.55 -10.78
C SER A 84 1.86 -0.38 -9.49
N MET A 85 0.72 -1.05 -9.40
CA MET A 85 0.01 -1.18 -8.11
C MET A 85 0.86 -1.97 -7.09
N PHE A 86 1.74 -2.84 -7.57
CA PHE A 86 2.64 -3.62 -6.71
C PHE A 86 3.76 -2.79 -6.08
N ASP A 87 4.01 -1.56 -6.54
CA ASP A 87 4.94 -0.65 -5.87
C ASP A 87 4.49 -0.41 -4.43
N ILE A 88 3.19 -0.14 -4.25
CA ILE A 88 2.58 0.09 -2.95
C ILE A 88 2.66 -1.17 -2.09
N VAL A 89 2.32 -2.34 -2.66
CA VAL A 89 2.34 -3.63 -1.95
C VAL A 89 3.75 -3.97 -1.47
N GLY A 90 4.74 -3.84 -2.36
CA GLY A 90 6.16 -4.08 -2.07
C GLY A 90 6.70 -3.10 -1.04
N MET A 91 6.41 -1.79 -1.17
CA MET A 91 6.82 -0.78 -0.20
C MET A 91 6.22 -1.04 1.18
N ILE A 92 4.91 -1.35 1.27
CA ILE A 92 4.28 -1.70 2.55
C ILE A 92 4.97 -2.91 3.18
N TRP A 93 5.23 -3.96 2.41
CA TRP A 93 5.85 -5.18 2.96
C TRP A 93 7.31 -4.98 3.34
N PHE A 94 8.16 -4.51 2.42
CA PHE A 94 9.60 -4.43 2.66
C PHE A 94 9.98 -3.28 3.59
N LEU A 95 9.25 -2.16 3.57
CA LEU A 95 9.47 -1.01 4.44
C LEU A 95 8.55 -1.00 5.68
N ARG A 96 7.90 -2.13 5.99
CA ARG A 96 6.94 -2.27 7.12
C ARG A 96 7.45 -1.79 8.48
N LYS A 97 8.77 -1.81 8.71
CA LYS A 97 9.37 -1.31 9.96
C LYS A 97 9.15 0.19 10.15
N ASN A 98 8.93 0.92 9.05
CA ASN A 98 8.75 2.37 9.01
C ASN A 98 7.27 2.79 8.93
N PHE A 99 6.32 1.85 8.79
CA PHE A 99 4.89 2.13 8.67
C PHE A 99 4.57 3.20 7.60
N PRO A 100 4.89 2.96 6.31
CA PRO A 100 4.68 3.96 5.26
C PRO A 100 3.19 4.22 5.01
N LEU A 101 2.76 5.46 5.19
CA LEU A 101 1.45 5.99 4.82
C LEU A 101 1.52 6.66 3.45
N PHE A 102 0.49 6.51 2.63
CA PHE A 102 0.54 6.93 1.22
C PHE A 102 -0.32 8.15 0.95
N VAL A 103 0.10 8.95 -0.03
CA VAL A 103 -0.77 9.91 -0.72
C VAL A 103 -1.56 9.17 -1.78
N SER A 104 -2.89 9.11 -1.64
CA SER A 104 -3.77 8.24 -2.42
C SER A 104 -4.96 9.01 -2.99
N LYS A 105 -5.51 8.50 -4.10
CA LYS A 105 -6.77 9.00 -4.68
C LYS A 105 -7.94 8.79 -3.72
N LYS A 106 -8.78 9.80 -3.49
CA LYS A 106 -9.94 9.67 -2.58
C LYS A 106 -10.91 8.57 -3.01
N GLU A 107 -11.01 8.30 -4.31
CA GLU A 107 -11.93 7.30 -4.86
C GLU A 107 -11.58 5.88 -4.41
N LEU A 108 -10.30 5.59 -4.18
CA LEU A 108 -9.85 4.27 -3.70
C LEU A 108 -10.28 3.98 -2.26
N ALA A 109 -10.69 5.02 -1.53
CA ALA A 109 -11.24 4.85 -0.20
C ALA A 109 -12.67 4.30 -0.22
N LYS A 110 -13.22 3.86 -1.36
CA LYS A 110 -14.56 3.25 -1.44
C LYS A 110 -14.56 2.01 -2.35
N GLY A 111 -15.30 0.97 -1.94
CA GLY A 111 -15.69 -0.16 -2.78
C GLY A 111 -14.71 -1.34 -2.88
N ILE A 112 -13.47 -1.23 -2.39
CA ILE A 112 -12.48 -2.33 -2.47
C ILE A 112 -12.25 -2.91 -1.08
N PRO A 113 -12.62 -4.19 -0.83
CA PRO A 113 -12.37 -4.85 0.45
C PRO A 113 -10.90 -4.78 0.85
N SER A 114 -10.65 -4.64 2.14
CA SER A 114 -9.32 -4.40 2.75
C SER A 114 -8.60 -3.11 2.32
N ILE A 115 -8.57 -2.76 1.04
CA ILE A 115 -7.86 -1.58 0.52
C ILE A 115 -8.56 -0.29 0.94
N SER A 116 -9.86 -0.17 0.65
CA SER A 116 -10.64 1.02 1.02
C SER A 116 -10.68 1.22 2.53
N TYR A 117 -10.84 0.12 3.28
CA TYR A 117 -10.80 0.16 4.75
C TYR A 117 -9.45 0.65 5.28
N ASN A 118 -8.35 0.09 4.77
CA ASN A 118 -7.02 0.56 5.15
C ASN A 118 -6.84 2.04 4.83
N LEU A 119 -7.23 2.50 3.65
CA LEU A 119 -7.11 3.92 3.26
C LEU A 119 -7.90 4.84 4.19
N GLN A 120 -9.12 4.45 4.58
CA GLN A 120 -9.94 5.23 5.53
C GLN A 120 -9.36 5.24 6.96
N LYS A 121 -8.75 4.14 7.41
CA LYS A 121 -8.36 3.95 8.82
C LYS A 121 -6.89 4.22 9.10
N SER A 122 -6.00 4.05 8.13
CA SER A 122 -4.54 4.22 8.27
C SER A 122 -4.10 5.65 8.53
N GLY A 123 -4.88 6.62 8.05
CA GLY A 123 -4.52 8.03 8.06
C GLY A 123 -3.80 8.51 6.81
N ALA A 124 -3.77 7.69 5.75
CA ALA A 124 -3.34 8.08 4.40
C ALA A 124 -3.94 9.42 3.96
N ALA A 125 -3.20 10.20 3.17
CA ALA A 125 -3.71 11.44 2.59
C ALA A 125 -4.61 11.11 1.40
N LEU A 126 -5.91 11.39 1.51
CA LEU A 126 -6.90 11.07 0.48
C LEU A 126 -7.19 12.30 -0.37
N ILE A 127 -6.49 12.38 -1.51
CA ILE A 127 -6.46 13.55 -2.39
C ILE A 127 -7.61 13.51 -3.40
N ASP A 128 -8.34 14.62 -3.46
CA ASP A 128 -9.15 14.98 -4.62
C ASP A 128 -8.24 15.66 -5.67
N ARG A 129 -8.10 15.05 -6.84
CA ARG A 129 -7.23 15.60 -7.90
C ARG A 129 -7.81 16.83 -8.59
N GLN A 130 -9.09 17.11 -8.38
CA GLN A 130 -9.77 18.27 -8.92
C GLN A 130 -9.70 19.46 -7.95
N ASP A 131 -9.30 19.24 -6.70
CA ASP A 131 -9.20 20.26 -5.66
C ASP A 131 -7.79 20.32 -5.07
N GLY A 132 -6.95 21.19 -5.65
CA GLY A 132 -5.58 21.41 -5.19
C GLY A 132 -5.49 21.95 -3.75
N LYS A 133 -6.49 22.70 -3.27
CA LYS A 133 -6.49 23.21 -1.89
C LYS A 133 -6.71 22.05 -0.91
N GLN A 134 -7.68 21.18 -1.20
CA GLN A 134 -7.90 19.97 -0.41
C GLN A 134 -6.67 19.06 -0.40
N ALA A 135 -5.99 18.93 -1.54
CA ALA A 135 -4.77 18.15 -1.64
C ALA A 135 -3.67 18.64 -0.68
N ILE A 136 -3.43 19.95 -0.66
CA ILE A 136 -2.44 20.59 0.23
C ILE A 136 -2.81 20.38 1.70
N MET A 137 -4.11 20.54 2.03
CA MET A 137 -4.59 20.31 3.40
C MET A 137 -4.39 18.86 3.87
N GLU A 138 -4.66 17.88 3.02
CA GLU A 138 -4.44 16.46 3.35
C GLU A 138 -2.97 16.11 3.51
N ILE A 139 -2.09 16.68 2.68
CA ILE A 139 -0.64 16.50 2.83
C ILE A 139 -0.16 17.13 4.15
N ALA A 140 -0.64 18.33 4.50
CA ALA A 140 -0.32 18.96 5.78
C ALA A 140 -0.84 18.14 6.97
N ARG A 141 -2.04 17.55 6.87
CA ARG A 141 -2.59 16.64 7.86
C ARG A 141 -1.73 15.37 8.00
N LEU A 142 -1.27 14.80 6.88
CA LEU A 142 -0.38 13.65 6.89
C LEU A 142 0.96 13.97 7.55
N ALA A 143 1.54 15.15 7.28
CA ALA A 143 2.78 15.60 7.91
C ALA A 143 2.69 15.62 9.44
N LYS A 144 1.61 16.19 9.99
CA LYS A 144 1.35 16.19 11.44
C LYS A 144 1.18 14.77 11.98
N LEU A 145 0.43 13.92 11.28
CA LEU A 145 0.18 12.55 11.71
C LEU A 145 1.47 11.72 11.78
N ILE A 146 2.35 11.82 10.80
CA ILE A 146 3.61 11.04 10.81
C ILE A 146 4.52 11.50 11.94
N GLU A 147 4.54 12.80 12.26
CA GLU A 147 5.28 13.36 13.39
C GLU A 147 4.76 12.80 14.73
N GLU A 148 3.44 12.83 14.95
CA GLU A 148 2.81 12.32 16.18
C GLU A 148 2.98 10.81 16.37
N THR A 149 2.89 10.04 15.28
CA THR A 149 2.86 8.56 15.35
C THR A 149 4.23 7.91 15.18
N LYS A 150 5.25 8.68 14.76
CA LYS A 150 6.54 8.16 14.27
C LYS A 150 6.38 7.19 13.09
N PHE A 151 5.29 7.31 12.34
CA PHE A 151 5.13 6.61 11.07
C PHE A 151 5.91 7.35 9.97
N SER A 152 5.92 6.79 8.78
CA SER A 152 6.59 7.38 7.62
C SER A 152 5.57 7.72 6.54
N ALA A 153 5.96 8.55 5.58
CA ALA A 153 5.16 8.83 4.39
C ALA A 153 5.82 8.23 3.15
N ALA A 154 5.03 7.83 2.17
CA ALA A 154 5.47 7.43 0.85
C ALA A 154 4.75 8.27 -0.20
N ILE A 155 5.54 8.90 -1.08
CA ILE A 155 5.06 9.82 -2.11
C ILE A 155 5.61 9.38 -3.45
N PHE A 156 4.74 9.40 -4.45
CA PHE A 156 5.07 9.23 -5.86
C PHE A 156 4.90 10.57 -6.57
N PRO A 157 5.98 11.36 -6.76
CA PRO A 157 5.87 12.76 -7.22
C PRO A 157 5.23 12.92 -8.59
N GLU A 158 5.31 11.90 -9.43
CA GLU A 158 4.65 11.84 -10.75
C GLU A 158 3.12 12.05 -10.67
N GLY A 159 2.50 11.74 -9.52
CA GLY A 159 1.06 11.82 -9.34
C GLY A 159 0.25 10.82 -10.18
N THR A 160 0.89 10.02 -11.03
CA THR A 160 0.32 8.94 -11.83
C THR A 160 1.34 7.83 -12.01
N ARG A 161 0.90 6.67 -12.50
CA ARG A 161 1.83 5.62 -12.94
C ARG A 161 2.37 5.98 -14.32
N SER A 162 3.66 5.76 -14.56
CA SER A 162 4.24 5.77 -15.90
C SER A 162 3.57 4.73 -16.79
N ARG A 163 3.17 5.13 -17.99
CA ARG A 163 2.46 4.26 -18.96
C ARG A 163 3.42 3.45 -19.83
N THR A 164 4.64 3.94 -20.02
CA THR A 164 5.65 3.35 -20.89
C THR A 164 6.81 2.73 -20.11
N GLY A 165 6.86 2.95 -18.80
CA GLY A 165 7.98 2.53 -17.96
C GLY A 165 9.22 3.42 -18.10
N ALA A 166 9.22 4.38 -19.04
CA ALA A 166 10.21 5.45 -19.06
C ALA A 166 9.90 6.42 -17.91
N LEU A 167 10.93 6.75 -17.15
CA LEU A 167 10.90 7.54 -15.92
C LEU A 167 12.10 8.47 -15.88
#